data_AF-A0AAV1K597-F1
#
_entry.id   AF-A0AAV1K597-F1
#
_cell.length_a   1.000
_cell.length_b   1.000
_cell.length_c   1.000
_cell.angle_alpha   90.00
_cell.angle_beta   90.00
_cell.angle_gamma   90.00
#
_symmetry.space_group_name_H-M   'P 1'
#
loop_
_entity.id
_entity.type
_entity.pdbx_description
1 polymer ?
#
loop_
_entity_poly.entity_id
_entity_poly.type
_entity_poly.pdbx_seq_one_letter_code
_entity_poly.pdbx_strand_id
1 'polypeptide(L)'
;MHNKRNKTIDNSEPSGNIEGTIHECVHFILCREGSKIPIKRSEIKDHLNTTCQMPPSEINGIIVQAEKLLKRIYGYKLVQIPSKTGIQYIAVLEEPCEESFLSTTVDLHQRQLLIAVLTHIFMSGGSVKDGDMWTFLSEAGLLKETDNAGKKILTNLFTKQHYLTYTKVGESELAKHIFQWGQRAKEEVPKMFLLKKMAKALDREPSDWTEQYKDCSL
;
A
#
# COMPACT_ATOMS: atom_id res chain seq x y z
N MET A 1 58.21 -40.71 1.88
CA MET A 1 56.83 -41.10 1.52
C MET A 1 55.87 -40.40 2.49
N HIS A 2 54.94 -39.62 1.93
CA HIS A 2 53.61 -39.23 2.44
C HIS A 2 53.48 -38.60 3.84
N ASN A 3 53.22 -37.27 3.91
CA ASN A 3 51.88 -36.63 4.05
C ASN A 3 51.28 -36.84 5.45
N LYS A 4 50.75 -35.85 6.19
CA LYS A 4 49.94 -34.70 5.74
C LYS A 4 49.81 -33.74 6.93
N ARG A 5 49.88 -32.45 6.65
CA ARG A 5 49.44 -31.36 7.55
C ARG A 5 47.97 -31.58 7.90
N ASN A 6 47.63 -31.72 9.17
CA ASN A 6 46.27 -31.44 9.62
C ASN A 6 46.19 -29.96 10.00
N LYS A 7 45.80 -29.20 8.98
CA LYS A 7 45.41 -27.81 9.02
C LYS A 7 44.12 -27.72 9.84
N THR A 8 44.18 -26.94 10.90
CA THR A 8 43.05 -26.40 11.66
C THR A 8 41.93 -25.99 10.70
N ILE A 9 40.76 -26.60 10.81
CA ILE A 9 39.53 -26.01 10.29
C ILE A 9 38.98 -25.19 11.44
N ASP A 10 39.45 -23.95 11.46
CA ASP A 10 38.81 -22.85 12.15
C ASP A 10 37.41 -22.68 11.54
N ASN A 11 36.38 -23.11 12.27
CA ASN A 11 35.00 -22.74 12.00
C ASN A 11 34.81 -21.29 12.49
N SER A 12 35.36 -20.33 11.76
CA SER A 12 35.07 -18.91 11.95
C SER A 12 33.89 -18.50 11.05
N GLU A 13 32.86 -17.99 11.72
CA GLU A 13 31.58 -17.51 11.19
C GLU A 13 31.70 -16.45 10.09
N PRO A 14 30.81 -16.47 9.08
CA PRO A 14 30.44 -15.28 8.31
C PRO A 14 28.96 -14.86 8.53
N SER A 15 28.34 -15.21 9.65
CA SER A 15 26.91 -14.96 9.93
C SER A 15 26.59 -13.50 10.27
N GLY A 16 27.56 -12.72 10.78
CA GLY A 16 27.33 -11.36 11.30
C GLY A 16 26.97 -10.29 10.26
N ASN A 17 27.26 -10.49 8.96
CA ASN A 17 26.97 -9.49 7.93
C ASN A 17 25.54 -9.63 7.35
N ILE A 18 25.10 -10.87 7.12
CA ILE A 18 23.81 -11.13 6.46
C ILE A 18 22.64 -10.79 7.38
N GLU A 19 22.68 -11.21 8.64
CA GLU A 19 21.61 -10.93 9.60
C GLU A 19 21.45 -9.42 9.84
N GLY A 20 22.56 -8.70 10.07
CA GLY A 20 22.55 -7.24 10.19
C GLY A 20 21.95 -6.56 8.95
N THR A 21 22.27 -7.04 7.74
CA THR A 21 21.72 -6.50 6.50
C THR A 21 20.21 -6.78 6.36
N ILE A 22 19.72 -7.94 6.82
CA ILE A 22 18.28 -8.24 6.85
C ILE A 22 17.56 -7.25 7.77
N HIS A 23 18.08 -7.03 8.98
CA HIS A 23 17.51 -6.07 9.93
C HIS A 23 17.53 -4.64 9.38
N GLU A 24 18.60 -4.23 8.71
CA GLU A 24 18.70 -2.93 8.04
C GLU A 24 17.66 -2.79 6.91
N CYS A 25 17.47 -3.84 6.11
CA CYS A 25 16.42 -3.86 5.07
C CYS A 25 15.02 -3.70 5.68
N VAL A 26 14.73 -4.38 6.80
CA VAL A 26 13.46 -4.24 7.52
C VAL A 26 13.27 -2.83 8.04
N HIS A 27 14.29 -2.27 8.69
CA HIS A 27 14.25 -0.91 9.23
C HIS A 27 13.99 0.11 8.12
N PHE A 28 14.71 0.01 7.00
CA PHE A 28 14.49 0.85 5.82
C PHE A 28 13.04 0.79 5.33
N ILE A 29 12.47 -0.41 5.20
CA ILE A 29 11.09 -0.59 4.74
C ILE A 29 10.10 0.07 5.69
N LEU A 30 10.23 -0.17 7.00
CA LEU A 30 9.32 0.39 8.01
C LEU A 30 9.39 1.93 8.05
N CYS A 31 10.59 2.51 7.93
CA CYS A 31 10.74 3.96 7.84
C CYS A 31 10.03 4.55 6.61
N ARG A 32 10.08 3.85 5.47
CA ARG A 32 9.44 4.31 4.23
C ARG A 32 7.92 4.16 4.27
N GLU A 33 7.43 3.14 4.96
CA GLU A 33 5.99 2.84 5.06
C GLU A 33 5.20 3.98 5.72
N GLY A 34 5.79 4.74 6.64
CA GLY A 34 5.14 5.91 7.26
C GLY A 34 4.70 6.99 6.25
N SER A 35 5.32 7.07 5.06
CA SER A 35 4.91 8.00 4.00
C SER A 35 3.80 7.44 3.09
N LYS A 36 3.52 6.14 3.18
CA LYS A 36 2.67 5.35 2.29
C LYS A 36 3.09 5.36 0.81
N ILE A 37 4.23 5.98 0.47
CA ILE A 37 4.76 5.98 -0.89
C ILE A 37 5.38 4.61 -1.21
N PRO A 38 5.05 4.00 -2.37
CA PRO A 38 5.60 2.72 -2.76
C PRO A 38 7.12 2.76 -2.89
N ILE A 39 7.77 1.73 -2.34
CA ILE A 39 9.22 1.59 -2.30
C ILE A 39 9.69 0.93 -3.59
N LYS A 40 10.52 1.60 -4.39
CA LYS A 40 11.08 0.96 -5.59
C LYS A 40 12.09 -0.11 -5.20
N ARG A 41 12.13 -1.22 -5.94
CA ARG A 41 13.17 -2.25 -5.75
C ARG A 41 14.59 -1.68 -5.92
N SER A 42 14.78 -0.71 -6.81
CA SER A 42 16.06 -0.01 -6.97
C SER A 42 16.45 0.77 -5.73
N GLU A 43 15.51 1.46 -5.07
CA GLU A 43 15.78 2.22 -3.83
C GLU A 43 16.28 1.30 -2.70
N ILE A 44 15.68 0.10 -2.56
CA ILE A 44 16.16 -0.90 -1.59
C ILE A 44 17.57 -1.36 -1.96
N LYS A 45 17.82 -1.63 -3.24
CA LYS A 45 19.14 -2.08 -3.71
C LYS A 45 20.23 -1.04 -3.44
N ASP A 46 19.95 0.21 -3.77
CA ASP A 46 20.88 1.32 -3.61
C ASP A 46 21.18 1.53 -2.12
N HIS A 47 20.16 1.50 -1.25
CA HIS A 47 20.33 1.59 0.20
C HIS A 47 21.22 0.49 0.77
N LEU A 48 20.95 -0.77 0.43
CA LEU A 48 21.70 -1.92 0.96
C LEU A 48 23.13 -1.98 0.40
N ASN A 49 23.34 -1.57 -0.84
CA ASN A 49 24.67 -1.47 -1.42
C ASN A 49 25.49 -0.36 -0.72
N THR A 50 24.90 0.80 -0.48
CA THR A 50 25.60 1.91 0.19
C THR A 50 25.87 1.64 1.67
N THR A 51 24.89 1.09 2.39
CA THR A 51 24.97 0.94 3.86
C THR A 51 25.67 -0.35 4.29
N CYS A 52 25.46 -1.45 3.55
CA CYS A 52 25.93 -2.79 3.93
C CYS A 52 26.94 -3.39 2.95
N GLN A 53 27.29 -2.70 1.85
CA GLN A 53 28.20 -3.18 0.81
C GLN A 53 27.77 -4.54 0.22
N MET A 54 26.45 -4.78 0.16
CA MET A 54 25.86 -6.04 -0.25
C MET A 54 25.90 -6.21 -1.78
N PRO A 55 26.45 -7.30 -2.33
CA PRO A 55 26.49 -7.51 -3.78
C PRO A 55 25.08 -7.62 -4.38
N PRO A 56 24.83 -7.06 -5.60
CA PRO A 56 23.51 -7.07 -6.23
C PRO A 56 22.86 -8.45 -6.41
N SER A 57 23.67 -9.52 -6.49
CA SER A 57 23.21 -10.91 -6.60
C SER A 57 22.51 -11.43 -5.36
N GLU A 58 22.85 -10.91 -4.17
CA GLU A 58 22.34 -11.41 -2.88
C GLU A 58 21.15 -10.61 -2.36
N ILE A 59 20.97 -9.37 -2.83
CA ILE A 59 19.91 -8.45 -2.37
C ILE A 59 18.52 -9.07 -2.48
N ASN A 60 18.26 -9.85 -3.52
CA ASN A 60 16.97 -10.52 -3.66
C ASN A 60 16.71 -11.52 -2.52
N GLY A 61 17.74 -12.25 -2.09
CA GLY A 61 17.66 -13.13 -0.93
C GLY A 61 17.41 -12.36 0.35
N ILE A 62 18.07 -11.21 0.53
CA ILE A 62 17.85 -10.33 1.68
C ILE A 62 16.40 -9.83 1.73
N ILE A 63 15.84 -9.35 0.62
CA ILE A 63 14.45 -8.87 0.58
C ILE A 63 13.48 -9.99 0.98
N VAL A 64 13.67 -11.22 0.50
CA VAL A 64 12.83 -12.36 0.86
C VAL A 64 12.91 -12.68 2.35
N GLN A 65 14.10 -12.60 2.97
CA GLN A 65 14.24 -12.81 4.41
C GLN A 65 13.67 -11.65 5.23
N ALA A 66 13.84 -10.41 4.76
CA ALA A 66 13.25 -9.22 5.36
C ALA A 66 11.73 -9.28 5.33
N GLU A 67 11.11 -9.74 4.24
CA GLU A 67 9.67 -9.95 4.14
C GLU A 67 9.16 -10.96 5.17
N LYS A 68 9.86 -12.10 5.33
CA LYS A 68 9.53 -13.09 6.37
C LYS A 68 9.62 -12.49 7.78
N LEU A 69 10.63 -11.67 8.04
CA LEU A 69 10.83 -11.02 9.32
C LEU A 69 9.77 -9.95 9.60
N LEU A 70 9.45 -9.11 8.60
CA LEU A 70 8.35 -8.15 8.63
C LEU A 70 7.03 -8.82 9.00
N LYS A 71 6.71 -9.94 8.35
CA LYS A 71 5.47 -10.68 8.62
C LYS A 71 5.45 -11.25 10.03
N ARG A 72 6.52 -11.93 10.42
CA ARG A 72 6.60 -12.64 11.71
C ARG A 72 6.63 -11.72 12.92
N ILE A 73 7.35 -10.60 12.86
CA ILE A 73 7.62 -9.76 14.03
C ILE A 73 6.75 -8.50 14.04
N TYR A 74 6.52 -7.90 12.87
CA TYR A 74 5.82 -6.62 12.77
C TYR A 74 4.40 -6.75 12.21
N GLY A 75 4.00 -7.94 11.75
CA GLY A 75 2.70 -8.16 11.14
C GLY A 75 2.53 -7.48 9.78
N TYR A 76 3.62 -7.16 9.07
CA TYR A 76 3.57 -6.55 7.73
C TYR A 76 3.89 -7.56 6.64
N LYS A 77 3.18 -7.48 5.53
CA LYS A 77 3.53 -8.14 4.27
C LYS A 77 3.95 -7.13 3.21
N LEU A 78 4.80 -7.57 2.28
CA LEU A 78 5.21 -6.76 1.13
C LEU A 78 4.41 -7.18 -0.10
N VAL A 79 3.59 -6.26 -0.61
CA VAL A 79 2.84 -6.49 -1.84
C VAL A 79 3.61 -5.89 -3.01
N GLN A 80 3.92 -6.73 -3.99
CA GLN A 80 4.60 -6.33 -5.23
C GLN A 80 3.61 -5.67 -6.19
N ILE A 81 3.99 -4.49 -6.69
CA ILE A 81 3.22 -3.73 -7.67
C ILE A 81 4.10 -3.52 -8.92
N PRO A 82 3.69 -4.06 -10.08
CA PRO A 82 4.34 -3.77 -11.34
C PRO A 82 4.25 -2.28 -11.69
N SER A 83 5.35 -1.74 -12.21
CA SER A 83 5.47 -0.34 -12.61
C SER A 83 6.26 -0.23 -13.91
N LYS A 84 6.13 0.92 -14.59
CA LYS A 84 6.86 1.19 -15.84
C LYS A 84 8.37 1.10 -15.68
N THR A 85 8.88 1.40 -14.47
CA THR A 85 10.30 1.39 -14.14
C THR A 85 10.76 0.12 -13.40
N GLY A 86 9.96 -0.95 -13.42
CA GLY A 86 10.24 -2.21 -12.73
C GLY A 86 9.26 -2.52 -11.59
N ILE A 87 9.74 -3.12 -10.51
CA ILE A 87 8.90 -3.56 -9.39
C ILE A 87 8.94 -2.52 -8.26
N GLN A 88 7.77 -2.19 -7.72
CA GLN A 88 7.60 -1.42 -6.50
C GLN A 88 6.95 -2.30 -5.42
N TYR A 89 7.11 -1.91 -4.16
CA TYR A 89 6.51 -2.58 -3.02
C TYR A 89 5.66 -1.60 -2.22
N ILE A 90 4.53 -2.07 -1.70
CA ILE A 90 3.87 -1.45 -0.56
C ILE A 90 4.01 -2.38 0.64
N ALA A 91 4.29 -1.84 1.82
CA ALA A 91 4.17 -2.59 3.05
C ALA A 91 2.76 -2.38 3.59
N VAL A 92 2.06 -3.45 3.92
CA VAL A 92 0.70 -3.40 4.45
C VAL A 92 0.59 -4.36 5.62
N LEU A 93 -0.28 -4.07 6.58
CA LEU A 93 -0.55 -5.02 7.66
C LEU A 93 -1.17 -6.29 7.07
N GLU A 94 -0.76 -7.45 7.59
CA GLU A 94 -1.33 -8.74 7.22
C GLU A 94 -2.80 -8.82 7.65
N GLU A 95 -3.12 -8.27 8.82
CA GLU A 95 -4.45 -8.22 9.41
C GLU A 95 -4.86 -6.74 9.59
N PRO A 96 -5.48 -6.11 8.56
CA PRO A 96 -5.96 -4.74 8.67
C PRO A 96 -7.18 -4.67 9.60
N CYS A 97 -7.21 -3.64 10.43
CA CYS A 97 -8.35 -3.29 11.29
C CYS A 97 -8.77 -1.82 11.11
N GLU A 98 -9.91 -1.44 11.69
CA GLU A 98 -10.46 -0.09 11.59
C GLU A 98 -9.47 0.97 12.11
N GLU A 99 -8.87 0.74 13.27
CA GLU A 99 -7.90 1.63 13.90
C GLU A 99 -6.66 1.79 13.02
N SER A 100 -6.17 0.68 12.46
CA SER A 100 -5.01 0.69 11.59
C SER A 100 -5.27 1.53 10.34
N PHE A 101 -6.44 1.37 9.70
CA PHE A 101 -6.82 2.15 8.53
C PHE A 101 -6.98 3.63 8.88
N LEU A 102 -7.60 3.94 10.02
CA LEU A 102 -7.75 5.32 10.49
C LEU A 102 -6.41 5.99 10.86
N SER A 103 -5.37 5.22 11.13
CA SER A 103 -4.02 5.72 11.41
C SER A 103 -3.15 5.94 10.16
N THR A 104 -3.59 5.46 8.99
CA THR A 104 -2.80 5.50 7.74
C THR A 104 -2.47 6.92 7.26
N THR A 105 -3.29 7.89 7.64
CA THR A 105 -3.17 9.29 7.24
C THR A 105 -3.23 10.18 8.48
N VAL A 106 -2.14 10.90 8.74
CA VAL A 106 -2.02 11.81 9.89
C VAL A 106 -2.89 13.05 9.72
N ASP A 107 -2.99 13.56 8.50
CA ASP A 107 -3.83 14.71 8.18
C ASP A 107 -5.32 14.33 8.20
N LEU A 108 -6.09 15.00 9.06
CA LEU A 108 -7.49 14.69 9.28
C LEU A 108 -8.35 14.88 8.02
N HIS A 109 -8.08 15.93 7.24
CA HIS A 109 -8.86 16.25 6.04
C HIS A 109 -8.61 15.23 4.93
N GLN A 110 -7.34 14.88 4.69
CA GLN A 110 -6.98 13.80 3.77
C GLN A 110 -7.58 12.47 4.19
N ARG A 111 -7.57 12.16 5.50
CA ARG A 111 -8.21 10.94 6.00
C ARG A 111 -9.71 10.91 5.71
N GLN A 112 -10.42 12.01 5.99
CA GLN A 112 -11.85 12.13 5.71
C GLN A 112 -12.14 11.99 4.21
N LEU A 113 -11.35 12.67 3.36
CA LEU A 113 -11.45 12.55 1.91
C LEU A 113 -11.22 11.11 1.45
N LEU A 114 -10.17 10.44 1.93
CA LEU A 114 -9.84 9.07 1.56
C LEU A 114 -10.98 8.11 1.90
N ILE A 115 -11.51 8.19 3.12
CA ILE A 115 -12.64 7.38 3.56
C ILE A 115 -13.87 7.63 2.67
N ALA A 116 -14.22 8.89 2.42
CA ALA A 116 -15.39 9.25 1.62
C ALA A 116 -15.28 8.74 0.19
N VAL A 117 -14.14 8.93 -0.46
CA VAL A 117 -13.88 8.49 -1.83
C VAL A 117 -13.93 6.97 -1.93
N LEU A 118 -13.23 6.26 -1.05
CA LEU A 118 -13.22 4.79 -1.07
C LEU A 118 -14.60 4.21 -0.78
N THR A 119 -15.36 4.82 0.14
CA THR A 119 -16.75 4.46 0.42
C THR A 119 -17.61 4.65 -0.82
N HIS A 120 -17.53 5.81 -1.48
CA HIS A 120 -18.34 6.08 -2.67
C HIS A 120 -18.06 5.11 -3.82
N ILE A 121 -16.79 4.77 -4.06
CA ILE A 121 -16.38 3.76 -5.05
C ILE A 121 -16.97 2.39 -4.69
N PHE A 122 -16.84 1.98 -3.42
CA PHE A 122 -17.36 0.69 -2.94
C PHE A 122 -18.88 0.60 -3.06
N MET A 123 -19.59 1.64 -2.63
CA MET A 123 -21.06 1.69 -2.72
C MET A 123 -21.56 1.76 -4.16
N SER A 124 -20.76 2.27 -5.10
CA SER A 124 -21.09 2.33 -6.53
C SER A 124 -20.80 1.02 -7.27
N GLY A 125 -20.34 -0.03 -6.58
CA GLY A 125 -20.00 -1.32 -7.19
C GLY A 125 -18.66 -1.32 -7.94
N GLY A 126 -17.77 -0.37 -7.63
CA GLY A 126 -16.45 -0.25 -8.25
C GLY A 126 -16.28 1.11 -8.91
N SER A 127 -16.20 1.17 -10.23
CA SER A 127 -15.71 2.37 -10.92
C SER A 127 -16.65 3.57 -10.83
N VAL A 128 -16.10 4.76 -10.54
CA VAL A 128 -16.85 6.03 -10.48
C VAL A 128 -16.21 7.04 -11.43
N LYS A 129 -17.01 7.77 -12.21
CA LYS A 129 -16.48 8.85 -13.09
C LYS A 129 -16.00 10.01 -12.25
N ASP A 130 -14.96 10.70 -12.72
CA ASP A 130 -14.41 11.85 -12.00
C ASP A 130 -15.44 12.96 -11.76
N GLY A 131 -16.29 13.29 -12.73
CA GLY A 131 -17.39 14.25 -12.56
C GLY A 131 -18.37 13.86 -11.45
N ASP A 132 -18.77 12.59 -11.39
CA ASP A 132 -19.67 12.05 -10.36
C ASP A 132 -18.98 12.12 -8.98
N MET A 133 -17.69 11.80 -8.92
CA MET A 133 -16.86 11.92 -7.70
C MET A 133 -16.77 13.36 -7.20
N TRP A 134 -16.58 14.34 -8.08
CA TRP A 134 -16.50 15.75 -7.70
C TRP A 134 -17.83 16.27 -7.16
N THR A 135 -18.93 15.87 -7.80
CA THR A 135 -20.29 16.22 -7.36
C THR A 135 -20.54 15.65 -5.96
N PHE A 136 -20.28 14.36 -5.77
CA PHE A 136 -20.43 13.69 -4.46
C PHE A 136 -19.64 14.38 -3.34
N LEU A 137 -18.36 14.70 -3.56
CA LEU A 137 -17.53 15.33 -2.53
C LEU A 137 -17.94 16.77 -2.22
N SER A 138 -18.51 17.48 -3.20
CA SER A 138 -19.07 18.82 -3.02
C SER A 138 -20.35 18.77 -2.20
N GLU A 139 -21.27 17.87 -2.52
CA GLU A 139 -22.52 17.65 -1.78
C GLU A 139 -22.25 17.19 -0.33
N ALA A 140 -21.20 16.37 -0.13
CA ALA A 140 -20.76 15.95 1.19
C ALA A 140 -20.03 17.06 1.99
N GLY A 141 -19.78 18.23 1.38
CA GLY A 141 -19.07 19.34 2.02
C GLY A 141 -17.58 19.10 2.26
N LEU A 142 -16.98 18.11 1.61
CA LEU A 142 -15.58 17.70 1.79
C LEU A 142 -14.62 18.36 0.80
N LEU A 143 -15.11 18.71 -0.39
CA LEU A 143 -14.32 19.32 -1.45
C LEU A 143 -15.17 20.21 -2.34
N LYS A 144 -14.82 21.51 -2.46
CA LYS A 144 -15.51 22.40 -3.40
C LYS A 144 -15.16 22.03 -4.84
N GLU A 145 -16.10 22.18 -5.77
CA GLU A 145 -15.84 21.89 -7.18
C GLU A 145 -14.69 22.70 -7.78
N THR A 146 -14.44 23.91 -7.27
CA THR A 146 -13.36 24.80 -7.71
C THR A 146 -12.02 24.54 -7.01
N ASP A 147 -11.99 23.62 -6.03
CA ASP A 147 -10.78 23.32 -5.27
C ASP A 147 -9.84 22.39 -6.04
N ASN A 148 -9.02 23.00 -6.88
CA ASN A 148 -7.99 22.31 -7.64
C ASN A 148 -6.90 21.67 -6.76
N ALA A 149 -6.67 22.18 -5.54
CA ALA A 149 -5.66 21.62 -4.64
C ALA A 149 -6.16 20.30 -4.04
N GLY A 150 -7.41 20.27 -3.56
CA GLY A 150 -7.99 19.03 -3.05
C GLY A 150 -8.24 17.98 -4.14
N LYS A 151 -8.58 18.37 -5.37
CA LYS A 151 -8.62 17.44 -6.51
C LYS A 151 -7.27 16.76 -6.76
N LYS A 152 -6.15 17.48 -6.60
CA LYS A 152 -4.79 16.93 -6.72
C LYS A 152 -4.47 15.92 -5.62
N ILE A 153 -5.08 16.00 -4.45
CA ILE A 153 -4.93 14.98 -3.40
C ILE A 153 -5.41 13.63 -3.94
N LEU A 154 -6.59 13.59 -4.57
CA LEU A 154 -7.12 12.37 -5.15
C LEU A 154 -6.32 11.91 -6.37
N THR A 155 -6.11 12.79 -7.35
CA THR A 155 -5.52 12.41 -8.64
C THR A 155 -4.02 12.16 -8.58
N ASN A 156 -3.31 12.73 -7.60
CA ASN A 156 -1.86 12.56 -7.46
C ASN A 156 -1.46 11.84 -6.16
N LEU A 157 -1.91 12.30 -4.98
CA LEU A 157 -1.42 11.72 -3.72
C LEU A 157 -1.96 10.31 -3.50
N PHE A 158 -3.28 10.14 -3.52
CA PHE A 158 -3.91 8.83 -3.28
C PHE A 158 -3.65 7.83 -4.41
N THR A 159 -3.44 8.31 -5.65
CA THR A 159 -2.99 7.45 -6.76
C THR A 159 -1.54 7.01 -6.59
N LYS A 160 -0.65 7.92 -6.17
CA LYS A 160 0.76 7.62 -5.88
C LYS A 160 0.90 6.66 -4.69
N GLN A 161 0.03 6.77 -3.69
CA GLN A 161 -0.02 5.84 -2.55
C GLN A 161 -0.72 4.51 -2.88
N HIS A 162 -1.27 4.36 -4.10
CA HIS A 162 -2.06 3.21 -4.55
C HIS A 162 -3.34 2.93 -3.76
N TYR A 163 -3.90 3.92 -3.06
CA TYR A 163 -5.28 3.82 -2.58
C TYR A 163 -6.28 3.93 -3.72
N LEU A 164 -5.98 4.75 -4.73
CA LEU A 164 -6.82 4.95 -5.91
C LEU A 164 -6.08 4.58 -7.18
N THR A 165 -6.83 4.17 -8.18
CA THR A 165 -6.41 4.25 -9.59
C THR A 165 -7.24 5.31 -10.27
N TYR A 166 -6.57 6.15 -11.07
CA TYR A 166 -7.19 7.20 -11.87
C TYR A 166 -6.81 6.96 -13.32
N THR A 167 -7.75 6.46 -14.13
CA THR A 167 -7.46 6.01 -15.50
C THR A 167 -8.43 6.62 -16.49
N LYS A 168 -7.94 6.86 -17.71
CA LYS A 168 -8.75 7.30 -18.84
C LYS A 168 -9.34 6.07 -19.53
N VAL A 169 -10.65 6.01 -19.64
CA VAL A 169 -11.40 4.92 -20.28
C VAL A 169 -12.21 5.46 -21.46
N GLY A 170 -12.20 4.71 -22.56
CA GLY A 170 -12.82 5.11 -23.82
C GLY A 170 -11.82 5.70 -24.82
N GLU A 171 -12.31 6.08 -25.99
CA GLU A 171 -11.50 6.53 -27.11
C GLU A 171 -11.78 8.00 -27.46
N SER A 172 -10.73 8.71 -27.91
CA SER A 172 -10.81 10.07 -28.46
C SER A 172 -11.50 11.07 -27.50
N GLU A 173 -12.45 11.87 -28.00
CA GLU A 173 -13.17 12.95 -27.29
C GLU A 173 -14.21 12.44 -26.27
N LEU A 174 -14.59 11.15 -26.33
CA LEU A 174 -15.56 10.55 -25.41
C LEU A 174 -14.90 9.94 -24.17
N ALA A 175 -13.58 9.96 -24.12
CA ALA A 175 -12.85 9.31 -23.06
C ALA A 175 -13.04 10.04 -21.72
N LYS A 176 -13.43 9.27 -20.71
CA LYS A 176 -13.72 9.77 -19.36
C LYS A 176 -12.67 9.27 -18.39
N HIS A 177 -12.38 10.05 -17.37
CA HIS A 177 -11.56 9.58 -16.27
C HIS A 177 -12.44 8.89 -15.24
N ILE A 178 -11.96 7.77 -14.72
CA ILE A 178 -12.62 7.01 -13.66
C ILE A 178 -11.67 6.78 -12.49
N PHE A 179 -12.26 6.78 -11.30
CA PHE A 179 -11.65 6.33 -10.05
C PHE A 179 -12.06 4.90 -9.74
N GLN A 180 -11.10 4.10 -9.26
CA GLN A 180 -11.32 2.77 -8.69
C GLN A 180 -10.40 2.57 -7.48
N TRP A 181 -10.63 1.53 -6.68
CA TRP A 181 -9.70 1.13 -5.63
C TRP A 181 -8.37 0.66 -6.22
N GLY A 182 -7.28 1.23 -5.74
CA GLY A 182 -5.93 0.75 -6.00
C GLY A 182 -5.55 -0.43 -5.11
N GLN A 183 -4.35 -0.98 -5.34
CA GLN A 183 -3.90 -2.17 -4.62
C GLN A 183 -3.82 -1.94 -3.11
N ARG A 184 -3.34 -0.78 -2.64
CA ARG A 184 -3.24 -0.51 -1.20
C ARG A 184 -4.62 -0.48 -0.54
N ALA A 185 -5.63 0.08 -1.20
CA ALA A 185 -6.99 0.07 -0.66
C ALA A 185 -7.54 -1.34 -0.49
N LYS A 186 -7.29 -2.24 -1.45
CA LYS A 186 -7.73 -3.64 -1.36
C LYS A 186 -7.08 -4.41 -0.21
N GLU A 187 -5.87 -4.01 0.18
CA GLU A 187 -5.11 -4.66 1.25
C GLU A 187 -5.37 -4.05 2.63
N GLU A 188 -5.58 -2.74 2.73
CA GLU A 188 -5.63 -2.04 4.02
C GLU A 188 -7.05 -1.67 4.50
N VAL A 189 -8.05 -1.67 3.61
CA VAL A 189 -9.38 -1.14 3.93
C VAL A 189 -10.31 -2.28 4.34
N PRO A 190 -10.78 -2.33 5.59
CA PRO A 190 -11.82 -3.27 5.97
C PRO A 190 -13.14 -2.83 5.31
N LYS A 191 -13.57 -3.51 4.24
CA LYS A 191 -14.81 -3.14 3.51
C LYS A 191 -16.02 -3.03 4.43
N MET A 192 -16.12 -3.96 5.40
CA MET A 192 -17.18 -3.98 6.40
C MET A 192 -17.22 -2.70 7.26
N PHE A 193 -16.07 -2.09 7.53
CA PHE A 193 -16.01 -0.81 8.25
C PHE A 193 -16.70 0.30 7.45
N LEU A 194 -16.39 0.41 6.15
CA LEU A 194 -17.03 1.41 5.29
C LEU A 194 -18.54 1.18 5.19
N LEU A 195 -18.94 -0.08 5.04
CA LEU A 195 -20.36 -0.44 4.95
C LEU A 195 -21.12 -0.07 6.22
N LYS A 196 -20.58 -0.38 7.41
CA LYS A 196 -21.17 0.01 8.69
C LYS A 196 -21.29 1.52 8.86
N LYS A 197 -20.28 2.29 8.41
CA LYS A 197 -20.33 3.76 8.43
C LYS A 197 -21.46 4.29 7.56
N MET A 198 -21.61 3.74 6.35
CA MET A 198 -22.68 4.14 5.44
C MET A 198 -24.07 3.76 5.97
N ALA A 199 -24.21 2.54 6.47
CA ALA A 199 -25.44 2.04 7.07
C ALA A 199 -25.91 2.92 8.22
N LYS A 200 -24.99 3.25 9.14
CA LYS A 200 -25.26 4.18 10.24
C LYS A 200 -25.66 5.58 9.77
N ALA A 201 -25.04 6.11 8.72
CA ALA A 201 -25.35 7.44 8.20
C ALA A 201 -26.77 7.51 7.60
N LEU A 202 -27.31 6.39 7.13
CA LEU A 202 -28.63 6.29 6.50
C LEU A 202 -29.69 5.65 7.39
N ASP A 203 -29.39 5.37 8.65
CA ASP A 203 -30.25 4.64 9.60
C ASP A 203 -30.75 3.30 9.03
N ARG A 204 -29.80 2.52 8.51
CA ARG A 204 -30.01 1.21 7.87
C ARG A 204 -29.08 0.15 8.44
N GLU A 205 -29.34 -1.10 8.12
CA GLU A 205 -28.45 -2.21 8.44
C GLU A 205 -27.46 -2.49 7.30
N PRO A 206 -26.20 -2.89 7.59
CA PRO A 206 -25.23 -3.27 6.54
C PRO A 206 -25.76 -4.33 5.58
N SER A 207 -26.60 -5.25 6.08
CA SER A 207 -27.22 -6.32 5.29
C SER A 207 -28.19 -5.81 4.22
N ASP A 208 -28.69 -4.57 4.34
CA ASP A 208 -29.59 -3.97 3.36
C ASP A 208 -28.89 -3.74 2.00
N TRP A 209 -27.56 -3.67 2.01
CA TRP A 209 -26.73 -3.66 0.80
C TRP A 209 -26.18 -5.05 0.52
N THR A 210 -27.04 -5.90 -0.03
CA THR A 210 -26.76 -7.33 -0.18
C THR A 210 -25.47 -7.63 -0.96
N GLU A 211 -25.19 -6.89 -2.03
CA GLU A 211 -23.98 -7.10 -2.85
C GLU A 211 -22.71 -6.71 -2.09
N GLN A 212 -22.70 -5.53 -1.48
CA GLN A 212 -21.58 -5.02 -0.69
C GLN A 212 -21.34 -5.88 0.54
N TYR A 213 -22.39 -6.34 1.23
CA TYR A 213 -22.28 -7.21 2.39
C TYR A 213 -21.62 -8.56 2.04
N LYS A 214 -21.99 -9.13 0.88
CA LYS A 214 -21.35 -10.34 0.36
C LYS A 214 -19.87 -10.09 0.04
N ASP A 215 -19.54 -8.99 -0.61
CA ASP A 215 -18.16 -8.63 -0.96
C ASP A 215 -17.27 -8.34 0.28
N CYS A 216 -17.87 -7.97 1.42
CA CYS A 216 -17.15 -7.86 2.69
C CYS A 216 -16.83 -9.21 3.34
N SER A 217 -17.55 -10.28 2.96
CA SER A 217 -17.49 -11.60 3.58
C SER A 217 -16.58 -12.58 2.83
N LEU A 218 -15.96 -12.11 1.74
CA LEU A 218 -15.02 -12.82 0.88
C LEU A 218 -13.59 -12.34 1.14
#